data_AF-A0A326UDG0-F1
#
_entry.id   AF-A0A326UDG0-F1
#
_cell.length_a   1.000
_cell.length_b   1.000
_cell.length_c   1.000
_cell.angle_alpha   90.00
_cell.angle_beta   90.00
_cell.angle_gamma   90.00
#
_symmetry.space_group_name_H-M   'P 1'
#
loop_
_entity.id
_entity.type
_entity.pdbx_description
1 polymer ?
#
loop_
_entity_poly.entity_id
_entity_poly.type
_entity_poly.pdbx_seq_one_letter_code
_entity_poly.pdbx_strand_id
1 'polypeptide(L)'
;MKKRNLLSRLRTNGWLYLVSALILLLLTPLYQLLVLNPAGFDDTRLVGRMDAYFLWIQQHTLHFLIYRGLLFLAFALLFTFPYSLYRIIVAQELMRQLEEGEEQESEKPQEEDEHQAEGMPSFAWRGKGFAVLAAWLGTIGILIFLLGTLIGTIYVTLTAQNLHGSTIAEGTIQFTNIFTITTNAVAIGILALSSLFFGAMIARSGRTLWPTSWLLFGYCGLAVSAPLSGSAVGVACSPATGQSPLTTYAILFFAAWILWFSIMLVRLRAEE
;
A
#
# COMPACT_ATOMS: atom_id res chain seq x y z
N MET A 1 -15.21 4.04 -27.90
CA MET A 1 -14.76 5.27 -27.19
C MET A 1 -14.47 5.10 -25.68
N LYS A 2 -15.30 4.43 -24.87
CA LYS A 2 -15.07 4.27 -23.41
C LYS A 2 -13.79 3.47 -23.04
N LYS A 3 -13.45 2.41 -23.80
CA LYS A 3 -12.25 1.58 -23.57
C LYS A 3 -10.93 2.37 -23.69
N ARG A 4 -10.82 3.28 -24.68
CA ARG A 4 -9.64 4.13 -24.93
C ARG A 4 -9.34 5.08 -23.76
N ASN A 5 -10.39 5.57 -23.08
CA ASN A 5 -10.25 6.43 -21.89
C ASN A 5 -9.80 5.64 -20.65
N LEU A 6 -10.19 4.36 -20.53
CA LEU A 6 -9.80 3.53 -19.38
C LEU A 6 -8.34 3.08 -19.47
N LEU A 7 -7.88 2.63 -20.64
CA LEU A 7 -6.49 2.21 -20.86
C LEU A 7 -5.50 3.38 -20.71
N SER A 8 -5.83 4.56 -21.26
CA SER A 8 -5.01 5.76 -21.09
C SER A 8 -4.92 6.18 -19.63
N ARG A 9 -6.02 6.15 -18.87
CA ARG A 9 -6.01 6.42 -17.42
C ARG A 9 -5.18 5.42 -16.63
N LEU A 10 -5.27 4.12 -16.93
CA LEU A 10 -4.44 3.09 -16.28
C LEU A 10 -2.95 3.31 -16.57
N ARG A 11 -2.60 3.71 -17.79
CA ARG A 11 -1.21 4.02 -18.17
C ARG A 11 -0.68 5.27 -17.45
N THR A 12 -1.47 6.35 -17.38
CA THR A 12 -1.09 7.56 -16.62
C THR A 12 -0.92 7.24 -15.14
N ASN A 13 -1.85 6.48 -14.56
CA ASN A 13 -1.73 6.00 -13.18
C ASN A 13 -0.48 5.12 -12.99
N GLY A 14 -0.17 4.25 -13.96
CA GLY A 14 1.05 3.44 -13.96
C GLY A 14 2.33 4.27 -13.86
N TRP A 15 2.38 5.44 -14.52
CA TRP A 15 3.51 6.38 -14.36
C TRP A 15 3.60 6.98 -12.97
N LEU A 16 2.46 7.36 -12.36
CA LEU A 16 2.44 7.89 -10.98
C LEU A 16 2.94 6.82 -9.99
N TYR A 17 2.50 5.58 -10.16
CA TYR A 17 2.93 4.46 -9.32
C TYR A 17 4.41 4.11 -9.53
N LEU A 18 4.91 4.24 -10.76
CA LEU A 18 6.32 4.06 -11.07
C LEU A 18 7.17 5.10 -10.32
N VAL A 19 6.78 6.38 -10.40
CA VAL A 19 7.46 7.46 -9.66
C VAL A 19 7.40 7.19 -8.15
N SER A 20 6.23 6.83 -7.61
CA SER A 20 6.12 6.46 -6.20
C SER A 20 7.04 5.31 -5.80
N ALA A 21 7.11 4.25 -6.62
CA ALA A 21 7.91 3.09 -6.31
C ALA A 21 9.41 3.45 -6.31
N LEU A 22 9.85 4.29 -7.24
CA LEU A 22 11.23 4.80 -7.25
C LEU A 22 11.53 5.68 -6.05
N ILE A 23 10.58 6.52 -5.61
CA ILE A 23 10.76 7.31 -4.39
C ILE A 23 10.94 6.38 -3.18
N LEU A 24 10.07 5.38 -3.01
CA LEU A 24 10.15 4.45 -1.86
C LEU A 24 11.37 3.54 -1.91
N LEU A 25 11.77 3.07 -3.09
CA LEU A 25 12.81 2.05 -3.24
C LEU A 25 14.21 2.64 -3.30
N LEU A 26 14.37 3.84 -3.87
CA LEU A 26 15.67 4.49 -4.07
C LEU A 26 15.79 5.79 -3.28
N LEU A 27 14.89 6.74 -3.53
CA LEU A 27 15.09 8.10 -3.02
C LEU A 27 15.03 8.17 -1.49
N THR A 28 14.06 7.51 -0.87
CA THR A 28 13.90 7.50 0.59
C THR A 28 15.07 6.78 1.29
N PRO A 29 15.47 5.55 0.90
CA PRO A 29 16.63 4.89 1.51
C PRO A 29 17.94 5.64 1.27
N LEU A 30 18.17 6.17 0.07
CA LEU A 30 19.38 6.94 -0.24
C LEU A 30 19.42 8.24 0.57
N TYR A 31 18.31 8.94 0.71
CA TYR A 31 18.23 10.13 1.54
C TYR A 31 18.50 9.81 3.01
N GLN A 32 17.98 8.69 3.52
CA GLN A 32 18.28 8.24 4.86
C GLN A 32 19.78 7.94 5.03
N LEU A 33 20.37 7.17 4.13
CA LEU A 33 21.78 6.76 4.23
C LEU A 33 22.77 7.91 4.02
N LEU A 34 22.49 8.83 3.09
CA LEU A 34 23.44 9.89 2.69
C LEU A 34 23.27 11.19 3.47
N VAL A 35 22.09 11.44 4.04
CA VAL A 35 21.77 12.74 4.67
C VAL A 35 21.40 12.56 6.13
N LEU A 36 20.42 11.70 6.44
CA LEU A 36 19.94 11.54 7.83
C LEU A 36 20.98 10.85 8.71
N ASN A 37 21.56 9.75 8.23
CA ASN A 37 22.49 8.94 9.01
C ASN A 37 23.79 9.70 9.37
N PRO A 38 24.44 10.41 8.44
CA PRO A 38 25.59 11.26 8.77
C PRO A 38 25.25 12.41 9.72
N ALA A 39 23.99 12.86 9.73
CA ALA A 39 23.51 13.85 10.69
C ALA A 39 23.19 13.26 12.08
N GLY A 40 23.42 11.95 12.30
CA GLY A 40 23.20 11.28 13.59
C GLY A 40 21.76 10.82 13.84
N PHE A 41 20.92 10.75 12.80
CA PHE A 41 19.51 10.37 12.96
C PHE A 41 19.32 8.98 13.59
N ASP A 42 20.10 7.97 13.18
CA ASP A 42 19.94 6.59 13.69
C ASP A 42 20.22 6.48 15.21
N ASP A 43 21.18 7.25 15.73
CA ASP A 43 21.55 7.26 17.16
C ASP A 43 20.45 7.81 18.07
N THR A 44 19.54 8.62 17.50
CA THR A 44 18.39 9.20 18.22
C THR A 44 17.24 8.22 18.38
N ARG A 45 17.25 7.11 17.63
CA ARG A 45 16.17 6.11 17.60
C ARG A 45 16.40 4.94 18.56
N LEU A 46 17.48 5.00 19.33
CA LEU A 46 17.78 4.04 20.38
C LEU A 46 16.74 4.13 21.51
N VAL A 47 16.43 2.98 22.09
CA VAL A 47 15.41 2.83 23.14
C VAL A 47 15.67 3.81 24.28
N GLY A 48 14.64 4.56 24.68
CA GLY A 48 14.71 5.48 25.82
C GLY A 48 15.34 6.84 25.53
N ARG A 49 15.68 7.16 24.28
CA ARG A 49 16.31 8.44 23.89
C ARG A 49 15.37 9.39 23.13
N MET A 50 14.11 9.46 23.56
CA MET A 50 13.13 10.38 22.93
C MET A 50 13.56 11.85 23.05
N ASP A 51 14.26 12.21 24.12
CA ASP A 51 14.92 13.50 24.34
C ASP A 51 15.92 13.83 23.23
N ALA A 52 16.80 12.88 22.91
CA ALA A 52 17.75 13.02 21.80
C ALA A 52 17.03 13.15 20.45
N TYR A 53 15.92 12.44 20.25
CA TYR A 53 15.11 12.53 19.03
C TYR A 53 14.47 13.91 18.85
N PHE A 54 13.84 14.48 19.87
CA PHE A 54 13.25 15.82 19.78
C PHE A 54 14.32 16.91 19.64
N LEU A 55 15.45 16.80 20.35
CA LEU A 55 16.58 17.72 20.21
C LEU A 55 17.16 17.68 18.78
N TRP A 56 17.31 16.49 18.22
CA TRP A 56 17.80 16.33 16.86
C TRP A 56 16.85 16.97 15.84
N ILE A 57 15.53 16.78 16.00
CA ILE A 57 14.53 17.42 15.13
C ILE A 57 14.57 18.94 15.25
N GLN A 58 14.77 19.48 16.45
CA GLN A 58 14.93 20.92 16.65
C GLN A 58 16.13 21.47 15.86
N GLN A 59 17.24 20.74 15.83
CA GLN A 59 18.46 21.14 15.11
C GLN A 59 18.38 20.87 13.59
N HIS A 60 17.69 19.81 13.17
CA HIS A 60 17.66 19.31 11.80
C HIS A 60 16.23 19.29 11.21
N THR A 61 15.40 20.28 11.56
CA THR A 61 13.98 20.31 11.18
C THR A 61 13.78 20.16 9.67
N LEU A 62 14.59 20.86 8.86
CA LEU A 62 14.48 20.78 7.41
C LEU A 62 14.72 19.36 6.89
N HIS A 63 15.74 18.67 7.41
CA HIS A 63 16.06 17.30 7.01
C HIS A 63 14.93 16.33 7.34
N PHE A 64 14.34 16.49 8.52
CA PHE A 64 13.16 15.73 8.95
C PHE A 64 11.95 15.98 8.05
N LEU A 65 11.66 17.25 7.74
CA LEU A 65 10.53 17.64 6.88
C LEU A 65 10.69 17.11 5.46
N ILE A 66 11.89 17.17 4.87
CA ILE A 66 12.15 16.62 3.54
C ILE A 66 11.90 15.10 3.55
N TYR A 67 12.43 14.37 4.53
CA TYR A 67 12.22 12.93 4.65
C TYR A 67 10.73 12.56 4.79
N ARG A 68 9.99 13.26 5.66
CA ARG A 68 8.55 13.06 5.82
C ARG A 68 7.76 13.45 4.58
N GLY A 69 8.19 14.50 3.88
CA GLY A 69 7.61 14.95 2.61
C GLY A 69 7.79 13.93 1.50
N LEU A 70 8.95 13.27 1.40
CA LEU A 70 9.21 12.19 0.44
C LEU A 70 8.27 11.00 0.68
N LEU A 71 8.12 10.56 1.93
CA LEU A 71 7.19 9.49 2.30
C LEU A 71 5.74 9.87 2.02
N PHE A 72 5.33 11.08 2.38
CA PHE A 72 3.99 11.59 2.11
C PHE A 72 3.70 11.61 0.61
N LEU A 73 4.62 12.17 -0.19
CA LEU A 73 4.46 12.27 -1.63
C LEU A 73 4.38 10.89 -2.29
N ALA A 74 5.22 9.95 -1.87
CA ALA A 74 5.17 8.59 -2.37
C ALA A 74 3.79 7.95 -2.14
N PHE A 75 3.30 7.95 -0.90
CA PHE A 75 1.99 7.36 -0.61
C PHE A 75 0.83 8.13 -1.25
N ALA A 76 0.94 9.44 -1.44
CA ALA A 76 -0.07 10.24 -2.11
C ALA A 76 -0.22 9.85 -3.59
N LEU A 77 0.89 9.57 -4.26
CA LEU A 77 0.90 9.07 -5.65
C LEU A 77 0.28 7.67 -5.78
N LEU A 78 0.24 6.89 -4.71
CA LEU A 78 -0.39 5.55 -4.66
C LEU A 78 -1.88 5.60 -4.34
N PHE A 79 -2.49 6.76 -4.10
CA PHE A 79 -3.86 6.84 -3.61
C PHE A 79 -4.87 6.07 -4.48
N THR A 80 -4.69 6.05 -5.79
CA THR A 80 -5.56 5.36 -6.75
C THR A 80 -5.13 3.92 -7.07
N PHE A 81 -4.02 3.44 -6.49
CA PHE A 81 -3.46 2.10 -6.74
C PHE A 81 -4.46 0.97 -6.40
N PRO A 82 -5.08 0.92 -5.21
CA PRO A 82 -5.99 -0.17 -4.85
C PRO A 82 -7.18 -0.28 -5.82
N TYR A 83 -7.72 0.86 -6.24
CA TYR A 83 -8.81 0.90 -7.22
C TYR A 83 -8.38 0.50 -8.62
N SER A 84 -7.16 0.82 -9.03
CA SER A 84 -6.64 0.43 -10.34
C SER A 84 -6.50 -1.09 -10.42
N LEU A 85 -5.98 -1.70 -9.35
CA LEU A 85 -5.83 -3.14 -9.25
C LEU A 85 -7.20 -3.86 -9.21
N TYR A 86 -8.13 -3.34 -8.41
CA TYR A 86 -9.52 -3.79 -8.38
C TYR A 86 -10.18 -3.80 -9.76
N ARG A 87 -10.05 -2.69 -10.52
CA ARG A 87 -10.66 -2.59 -11.85
C ARG A 87 -10.11 -3.63 -12.82
N ILE A 88 -8.83 -3.93 -12.75
CA ILE A 88 -8.20 -4.95 -13.60
C ILE A 88 -8.72 -6.34 -13.23
N ILE A 89 -8.76 -6.67 -11.94
CA ILE A 89 -9.28 -7.96 -11.48
C ILE A 89 -10.74 -8.14 -11.89
N VAL A 90 -11.59 -7.14 -11.68
CA VAL A 90 -13.01 -7.22 -12.07
C VAL A 90 -13.16 -7.28 -13.58
N ALA A 91 -12.37 -6.54 -14.35
CA ALA A 91 -12.44 -6.58 -15.81
C ALA A 91 -12.08 -7.97 -16.36
N GLN A 92 -11.06 -8.62 -15.81
CA GLN A 92 -10.67 -9.98 -16.21
C GLN A 92 -11.74 -11.02 -15.82
N GLU A 93 -12.30 -10.90 -14.62
CA GLU A 93 -13.38 -11.78 -14.18
C GLU A 93 -14.64 -11.64 -15.05
N LEU A 94 -14.98 -10.41 -15.46
CA LEU A 94 -16.12 -10.16 -16.35
C LEU A 94 -15.88 -10.69 -17.77
N MET A 95 -14.65 -10.60 -18.31
CA MET A 95 -14.34 -11.16 -19.63
C MET A 95 -14.48 -12.68 -19.63
N ARG A 96 -13.99 -13.36 -18.59
CA ARG A 96 -14.18 -14.81 -18.41
C ARG A 96 -15.65 -15.21 -18.35
N GLN A 97 -16.48 -14.45 -17.62
CA GLN A 97 -17.93 -14.73 -17.53
C GLN A 97 -18.64 -14.60 -18.89
N LEU A 98 -18.14 -13.71 -19.77
CA LEU A 98 -18.67 -13.58 -21.13
C LEU A 98 -18.22 -14.75 -22.00
N GLU A 99 -16.94 -15.13 -21.96
CA GLU A 99 -16.40 -16.28 -22.71
C GLU A 99 -17.10 -17.59 -22.31
N GLU A 100 -17.26 -17.87 -21.01
CA GLU A 100 -17.97 -19.06 -20.53
C GLU A 100 -19.47 -19.05 -20.86
N GLY A 101 -20.08 -17.87 -20.99
CA GLY A 101 -21.48 -17.72 -21.40
C GLY A 101 -21.69 -17.94 -22.90
N GLU A 102 -20.77 -17.42 -23.74
CA GLU A 102 -20.78 -17.59 -25.19
C GLU A 102 -20.46 -19.03 -25.61
N GLU A 103 -19.58 -19.72 -24.87
CA GLU A 103 -19.29 -21.16 -25.07
C GLU A 103 -20.50 -22.04 -24.73
N GLN A 104 -21.28 -21.70 -23.70
CA GLN A 104 -22.48 -22.45 -23.33
C GLN A 104 -23.66 -22.25 -24.29
N GLU A 105 -23.75 -21.09 -24.96
CA GLU A 105 -24.74 -20.86 -26.03
C GLU A 105 -24.36 -21.54 -27.36
N SER A 106 -23.08 -21.80 -27.60
CA SER A 106 -22.61 -22.44 -28.85
C SER A 106 -22.65 -23.98 -28.82
N GLU A 107 -22.79 -24.63 -27.66
CA GLU A 107 -22.76 -26.09 -27.51
C GLU A 107 -24.11 -26.77 -27.19
N LYS A 108 -25.25 -26.06 -27.22
CA LYS A 108 -26.57 -26.69 -26.94
C LYS A 108 -27.58 -26.53 -28.08
N PRO A 109 -28.11 -27.64 -28.65
CA PRO A 109 -29.43 -27.62 -29.26
C PRO A 109 -30.46 -27.30 -28.18
N GLN A 110 -31.38 -26.39 -28.49
CA GLN A 110 -32.52 -26.00 -27.67
C GLN A 110 -33.29 -27.22 -27.16
N GLU A 111 -33.43 -27.37 -25.85
CA GLU A 111 -34.64 -27.88 -25.19
C GLU A 111 -34.80 -27.16 -23.84
N GLU A 112 -36.00 -26.65 -23.62
CA GLU A 112 -36.48 -25.86 -22.48
C GLU A 112 -36.51 -26.71 -21.20
N ASP A 113 -36.15 -26.11 -20.04
CA ASP A 113 -37.06 -26.08 -18.88
C ASP A 113 -36.45 -25.36 -17.65
N GLU A 114 -37.18 -24.32 -17.25
CA GLU A 114 -37.55 -23.92 -15.89
C GLU A 114 -36.59 -24.18 -14.72
N HIS A 115 -35.94 -23.12 -14.26
CA HIS A 115 -36.26 -22.47 -12.96
C HIS A 115 -35.36 -21.25 -12.75
N GLN A 116 -35.92 -20.06 -12.99
CA GLN A 116 -35.43 -18.83 -12.39
C GLN A 116 -35.64 -18.91 -10.87
N ALA A 117 -34.67 -19.44 -10.15
CA ALA A 117 -34.52 -19.15 -8.73
C ALA A 117 -33.91 -17.74 -8.63
N GLU A 118 -34.78 -16.77 -8.37
CA GLU A 118 -34.49 -15.40 -7.94
C GLU A 118 -33.85 -15.42 -6.53
N GLY A 119 -32.72 -16.11 -6.42
CA GLY A 119 -31.91 -16.24 -5.22
C GLY A 119 -30.49 -15.82 -5.56
N MET A 120 -29.98 -14.84 -4.84
CA MET A 120 -28.57 -14.41 -4.93
C MET A 120 -27.69 -15.67 -4.99
N PRO A 121 -26.85 -15.87 -6.03
CA PRO A 121 -26.14 -17.13 -6.20
C PRO A 121 -25.37 -17.44 -4.92
N SER A 122 -25.36 -18.72 -4.49
CA SER A 122 -24.73 -19.20 -3.25
C SER A 122 -23.23 -18.83 -3.11
N PHE A 123 -22.67 -18.26 -4.17
CA PHE A 123 -21.30 -17.81 -4.32
C PHE A 123 -21.14 -16.33 -4.71
N ALA A 124 -22.14 -15.47 -4.55
CA ALA A 124 -22.07 -14.04 -4.93
C ALA A 124 -20.90 -13.27 -4.27
N TRP A 125 -20.42 -13.74 -3.12
CA TRP A 125 -19.26 -13.19 -2.39
C TRP A 125 -17.91 -13.74 -2.86
N ARG A 126 -17.86 -14.77 -3.72
CA ARG A 126 -16.60 -15.32 -4.25
C ARG A 126 -16.02 -14.34 -5.29
N GLY A 127 -14.79 -13.90 -5.05
CA GLY A 127 -14.03 -13.04 -5.98
C GLY A 127 -14.40 -11.55 -5.88
N LYS A 128 -15.59 -11.15 -6.37
CA LYS A 128 -15.96 -9.73 -6.51
C LYS A 128 -16.04 -8.98 -5.17
N GLY A 129 -16.64 -9.58 -4.14
CA GLY A 129 -16.75 -8.98 -2.80
C GLY A 129 -15.39 -8.76 -2.13
N PHE A 130 -14.50 -9.76 -2.20
CA PHE A 130 -13.13 -9.65 -1.69
C PHE A 130 -12.31 -8.59 -2.44
N ALA A 131 -12.55 -8.41 -3.74
CA ALA A 131 -11.88 -7.37 -4.52
C ALA A 131 -12.27 -5.96 -4.08
N VAL A 132 -13.56 -5.76 -3.79
CA VAL A 132 -14.08 -4.49 -3.25
C VAL A 132 -13.49 -4.23 -1.86
N LEU A 133 -13.49 -5.23 -0.98
CA LEU A 133 -12.90 -5.12 0.35
C LEU A 133 -11.40 -4.78 0.27
N ALA A 134 -10.64 -5.48 -0.59
CA ALA A 134 -9.22 -5.22 -0.80
C ALA A 134 -8.96 -3.77 -1.27
N ALA A 135 -9.80 -3.24 -2.17
CA ALA A 135 -9.69 -1.88 -2.65
C ALA A 135 -9.96 -0.84 -1.56
N TRP A 136 -11.03 -1.04 -0.78
CA TRP A 136 -11.38 -0.15 0.33
C TRP A 136 -10.34 -0.18 1.43
N LEU A 137 -9.91 -1.37 1.85
CA LEU A 137 -8.84 -1.52 2.82
C LEU A 137 -7.57 -0.82 2.33
N GLY A 138 -7.15 -1.07 1.09
CA GLY A 138 -5.97 -0.42 0.54
C GLY A 138 -6.07 1.11 0.57
N THR A 139 -7.22 1.66 0.17
CA THR A 139 -7.43 3.12 0.13
C THR A 139 -7.48 3.72 1.53
N ILE A 140 -8.19 3.08 2.46
CA ILE A 140 -8.26 3.50 3.87
C ILE A 140 -6.87 3.43 4.51
N GLY A 141 -6.11 2.38 4.25
CA GLY A 141 -4.72 2.23 4.72
C GLY A 141 -3.84 3.39 4.24
N ILE A 142 -3.89 3.73 2.95
CA ILE A 142 -3.14 4.88 2.41
C ILE A 142 -3.60 6.19 3.05
N LEU A 143 -4.91 6.39 3.21
CA LEU A 143 -5.47 7.61 3.79
C LEU A 143 -5.04 7.79 5.26
N ILE A 144 -5.12 6.73 6.06
CA ILE A 144 -4.65 6.73 7.46
C ILE A 144 -3.14 7.02 7.51
N PHE A 145 -2.36 6.44 6.59
CA PHE A 145 -0.92 6.69 6.52
C PHE A 145 -0.62 8.16 6.22
N LEU A 146 -1.32 8.76 5.24
CA LEU A 146 -1.12 10.15 4.85
C LEU A 146 -1.50 11.12 5.96
N LEU A 147 -2.69 10.95 6.56
CA LEU A 147 -3.16 11.80 7.64
C LEU A 147 -2.28 11.64 8.89
N GLY A 148 -1.96 10.41 9.27
CA GLY A 148 -1.10 10.14 10.42
C GLY A 148 0.31 10.70 10.23
N THR A 149 0.86 10.60 9.02
CA THR A 149 2.19 11.16 8.70
C THR A 149 2.17 12.68 8.76
N LEU A 150 1.14 13.31 8.18
CA LEU A 150 1.02 14.77 8.16
C LEU A 150 0.82 15.32 9.58
N ILE A 151 -0.20 14.84 10.30
CA ILE A 151 -0.53 15.30 11.65
C ILE A 151 0.62 14.99 12.61
N GLY A 152 1.20 13.79 12.54
CA GLY A 152 2.33 13.40 13.37
C GLY A 152 3.58 14.26 13.10
N THR A 153 3.85 14.60 11.83
CA THR A 153 4.96 15.48 11.47
C THR A 153 4.76 16.89 12.04
N ILE A 154 3.57 17.45 11.88
CA ILE A 154 3.22 18.77 12.45
C ILE A 154 3.36 18.76 13.97
N TYR A 155 2.80 17.75 14.64
CA TYR A 155 2.87 17.63 16.09
C TYR A 155 4.30 17.55 16.62
N VAL A 156 5.11 16.65 16.05
CA VAL A 156 6.48 16.42 16.50
C VAL A 156 7.37 17.63 16.22
N THR A 157 7.22 18.29 15.07
CA THR A 157 8.00 19.50 14.75
C THR A 157 7.65 20.67 15.65
N LEU A 158 6.37 20.93 15.89
CA LEU A 158 5.93 21.98 16.82
C LEU A 158 6.41 21.70 18.24
N THR A 159 6.37 20.44 18.68
CA THR A 159 6.81 20.09 20.03
C THR A 159 8.33 20.19 20.17
N ALA A 160 9.09 19.78 19.15
CA ALA A 160 10.54 19.95 19.11
C ALA A 160 10.96 21.42 19.17
N GLN A 161 10.24 22.31 18.47
CA GLN A 161 10.54 23.75 18.47
C GLN A 161 10.25 24.43 19.81
N ASN A 162 9.26 23.94 20.56
CA ASN A 162 8.85 24.49 21.84
C ASN A 162 9.52 23.81 23.05
N LEU A 163 10.51 22.95 22.82
CA LEU A 163 11.22 22.26 23.88
C LEU A 163 12.12 23.26 24.65
N HIS A 164 11.66 23.69 25.84
CA HIS A 164 12.42 24.54 26.75
C HIS A 164 12.87 23.68 27.95
N GLY A 165 14.02 23.02 27.82
CA GLY A 165 14.60 22.14 28.86
C GLY A 165 14.82 20.70 28.39
N SER A 166 15.44 19.88 29.24
CA SER A 166 15.84 18.50 28.92
C SER A 166 14.77 17.45 29.24
N THR A 167 13.62 17.84 29.79
CA THR A 167 12.56 16.90 30.21
C THR A 167 11.35 17.01 29.28
N ILE A 168 11.03 15.91 28.60
CA ILE A 168 9.83 15.79 27.76
C ILE A 168 8.63 15.45 28.64
N ALA A 169 7.51 16.15 28.43
CA ALA A 169 6.25 15.81 29.09
C ALA A 169 5.76 14.42 28.67
N GLU A 170 5.26 13.61 29.61
CA GLU A 170 4.72 12.27 29.32
C GLU A 170 3.67 12.27 28.20
N GLY A 171 2.82 13.30 28.15
CA GLY A 171 1.82 13.46 27.09
C GLY A 171 2.43 13.49 25.69
N THR A 172 3.59 14.13 25.52
CA THR A 172 4.31 14.17 24.23
C THR A 172 4.76 12.79 23.77
N ILE A 173 5.24 11.96 24.70
CA ILE A 173 5.64 10.59 24.41
C ILE A 173 4.42 9.77 23.99
N GLN A 174 3.30 9.91 24.72
CA GLN A 174 2.05 9.21 24.41
C GLN A 174 1.51 9.59 23.01
N PHE A 175 1.40 10.88 22.69
CA PHE A 175 0.92 11.31 21.37
C PHE A 175 1.84 10.85 20.23
N THR A 176 3.16 10.92 20.43
CA THR A 176 4.13 10.43 19.44
C THR A 176 3.98 8.93 19.19
N ASN A 177 3.75 8.14 20.25
CA ASN A 177 3.46 6.72 20.14
C ASN A 177 2.13 6.46 19.42
N ILE A 178 1.07 7.22 19.71
CA ILE A 178 -0.22 7.11 19.00
C ILE A 178 -0.01 7.34 17.51
N PHE A 179 0.66 8.42 17.10
CA PHE A 179 0.92 8.68 15.68
C PHE A 179 1.76 7.57 15.03
N THR A 180 2.73 7.02 15.76
CA THR A 180 3.57 5.91 15.27
C THR A 180 2.77 4.62 15.09
N ILE A 181 1.88 4.28 16.03
CA ILE A 181 0.96 3.14 15.92
C ILE A 181 -0.01 3.36 14.75
N THR A 182 -0.65 4.52 14.67
CA THR A 182 -1.62 4.81 13.61
C THR A 182 -0.99 4.70 12.23
N THR A 183 0.21 5.26 12.03
CA THR A 183 0.90 5.23 10.72
C THR A 183 1.49 3.86 10.39
N ASN A 184 2.27 3.26 11.30
CA ASN A 184 3.08 2.09 10.96
C ASN A 184 2.47 0.76 11.41
N ALA A 185 1.51 0.75 12.34
CA ALA A 185 0.79 -0.47 12.72
C ALA A 185 -0.56 -0.54 12.01
N VAL A 186 -1.43 0.46 12.21
CA VAL A 186 -2.79 0.43 11.65
C VAL A 186 -2.77 0.59 10.13
N ALA A 187 -2.13 1.64 9.61
CA ALA A 187 -2.14 1.91 8.18
C ALA A 187 -1.43 0.81 7.38
N ILE A 188 -0.21 0.44 7.79
CA ILE A 188 0.56 -0.64 7.14
C ILE A 188 -0.13 -2.00 7.33
N GLY A 189 -0.72 -2.30 8.48
CA GLY A 189 -1.46 -3.54 8.70
C GLY A 189 -2.68 -3.66 7.78
N ILE A 190 -3.43 -2.57 7.59
CA ILE A 190 -4.55 -2.54 6.63
C ILE A 190 -4.04 -2.70 5.19
N LEU A 191 -2.92 -2.09 4.83
CA LEU A 191 -2.26 -2.30 3.54
C LEU A 191 -1.81 -3.75 3.35
N ALA A 192 -1.32 -4.41 4.40
CA ALA A 192 -0.96 -5.82 4.39
C ALA A 192 -2.18 -6.68 4.06
N LEU A 193 -3.32 -6.43 4.70
CA LEU A 193 -4.58 -7.13 4.40
C LEU A 193 -5.04 -6.89 2.95
N SER A 194 -4.94 -5.65 2.46
CA SER A 194 -5.24 -5.33 1.06
C SER A 194 -4.36 -6.14 0.10
N SER A 195 -3.04 -6.17 0.33
CA SER A 195 -2.10 -6.95 -0.49
C SER A 195 -2.36 -8.46 -0.42
N LEU A 196 -2.74 -8.98 0.75
CA LEU A 196 -3.11 -10.38 0.96
C LEU A 196 -4.35 -10.74 0.14
N PHE A 197 -5.42 -9.94 0.22
CA PHE A 197 -6.64 -10.21 -0.53
C PHE A 197 -6.41 -10.11 -2.03
N PHE A 198 -5.69 -9.09 -2.51
CA PHE A 198 -5.35 -8.98 -3.93
C PHE A 198 -4.50 -10.16 -4.41
N GLY A 199 -3.49 -10.56 -3.65
CA GLY A 199 -2.66 -11.72 -3.95
C GLY A 199 -3.46 -13.03 -3.98
N ALA A 200 -4.30 -13.25 -2.96
CA ALA A 200 -5.13 -14.45 -2.84
C ALA A 200 -6.11 -14.61 -4.00
N MET A 201 -6.75 -13.51 -4.44
CA MET A 201 -7.67 -13.56 -5.57
C MET A 201 -6.97 -13.94 -6.88
N ILE A 202 -5.83 -13.31 -7.17
CA ILE A 202 -5.07 -13.60 -8.39
C ILE A 202 -4.54 -15.04 -8.36
N ALA A 203 -3.97 -15.47 -7.22
CA ALA A 203 -3.46 -16.83 -7.04
C ALA A 203 -4.55 -17.89 -7.17
N ARG A 204 -5.76 -17.62 -6.67
CA ARG A 204 -6.91 -18.53 -6.74
C ARG A 204 -7.41 -18.73 -8.17
N SER A 205 -7.57 -17.65 -8.95
CA SER A 205 -8.02 -17.77 -10.35
C SER A 205 -6.98 -18.46 -11.22
N GLY A 206 -5.71 -18.47 -10.79
CA GLY A 206 -4.68 -19.32 -11.36
C GLY A 206 -4.39 -19.00 -12.83
N ARG A 207 -3.83 -20.00 -13.54
CA ARG A 207 -3.53 -19.88 -14.98
C ARG A 207 -4.78 -19.87 -15.87
N THR A 208 -5.96 -20.14 -15.31
CA THR A 208 -7.22 -20.11 -16.08
C THR A 208 -7.61 -18.69 -16.47
N LEU A 209 -7.27 -17.70 -15.64
CA LEU A 209 -7.66 -16.31 -15.84
C LEU A 209 -6.46 -15.38 -16.10
N TRP A 210 -5.28 -15.76 -15.62
CA TRP A 210 -4.13 -14.86 -15.57
C TRP A 210 -2.93 -15.40 -16.34
N PRO A 211 -2.25 -14.55 -17.14
CA PRO A 211 -0.92 -14.85 -17.65
C PRO A 211 0.06 -15.15 -16.50
N THR A 212 1.11 -15.93 -16.77
CA THR A 212 2.07 -16.36 -15.74
C THR A 212 2.70 -15.19 -14.97
N SER A 213 2.94 -14.05 -15.62
CA SER A 213 3.47 -12.85 -14.95
C SER A 213 2.52 -12.29 -13.89
N TRP A 214 1.21 -12.27 -14.16
CA TRP A 214 0.19 -11.82 -13.21
C TRP A 214 0.01 -12.82 -12.07
N LEU A 215 0.09 -14.12 -12.35
CA LEU A 215 0.05 -15.15 -11.33
C LEU A 215 1.22 -15.01 -10.34
N LEU A 216 2.45 -14.81 -10.84
CA LEU A 216 3.61 -14.55 -9.99
C LEU A 216 3.45 -13.26 -9.19
N PHE A 217 2.91 -12.20 -9.80
CA PHE A 217 2.59 -10.96 -9.11
C PHE A 217 1.59 -11.17 -7.96
N GLY A 218 0.59 -12.05 -8.13
CA GLY A 218 -0.35 -12.45 -7.08
C GLY A 218 0.33 -13.16 -5.91
N TYR A 219 1.19 -14.15 -6.19
CA TYR A 219 1.99 -14.82 -5.15
C TYR A 219 2.95 -13.87 -4.45
N CYS A 220 3.56 -12.93 -5.18
CA CYS A 220 4.36 -11.88 -4.57
C CYS A 220 3.53 -10.98 -3.66
N GLY A 221 2.28 -10.67 -4.00
CA GLY A 221 1.36 -9.93 -3.12
C GLY A 221 1.13 -10.66 -1.78
N LEU A 222 0.94 -11.98 -1.83
CA LEU A 222 0.87 -12.81 -0.62
C LEU A 222 2.17 -12.76 0.18
N ALA A 223 3.32 -12.92 -0.48
CA ALA A 223 4.63 -12.87 0.17
C ALA A 223 4.92 -11.50 0.81
N VAL A 224 4.49 -10.39 0.18
CA VAL A 224 4.64 -9.01 0.67
C VAL A 224 3.75 -8.73 1.88
N SER A 225 2.58 -9.36 1.96
CA SER A 225 1.68 -9.19 3.10
C SER A 225 2.28 -9.67 4.42
N ALA A 226 3.14 -10.69 4.38
CA ALA A 226 3.78 -11.26 5.58
C ALA A 226 4.74 -10.28 6.29
N PRO A 227 5.76 -9.70 5.64
CA PRO A 227 6.63 -8.71 6.27
C PRO A 227 5.88 -7.43 6.64
N LEU A 228 4.87 -6.99 5.87
CA LEU A 228 4.03 -5.85 6.26
C LEU A 228 3.24 -6.12 7.54
N SER A 229 2.67 -7.32 7.68
CA SER A 229 1.96 -7.73 8.89
C SER A 229 2.90 -7.87 10.09
N GLY A 230 4.06 -8.51 9.90
CA GLY A 230 5.08 -8.64 10.95
C GLY A 230 5.62 -7.29 11.41
N SER A 231 5.85 -6.38 10.46
CA SER A 231 6.21 -4.99 10.73
C SER A 231 5.14 -4.26 11.55
N ALA A 232 3.86 -4.38 11.14
CA ALA A 232 2.75 -3.74 11.84
C ALA A 232 2.59 -4.23 13.29
N VAL A 233 2.70 -5.55 13.50
CA VAL A 233 2.68 -6.15 14.85
C VAL A 233 3.88 -5.71 15.66
N GLY A 234 5.08 -5.68 15.07
CA GLY A 234 6.30 -5.21 15.74
C GLY A 234 6.16 -3.78 16.26
N VAL A 235 5.58 -2.88 15.48
CA VAL A 235 5.28 -1.51 15.92
C VAL A 235 4.21 -1.48 17.00
N ALA A 236 3.15 -2.28 16.87
CA ALA A 236 2.08 -2.32 17.87
C ALA A 236 2.59 -2.78 19.25
N CYS A 237 3.51 -3.75 19.27
CA CYS A 237 4.10 -4.26 20.51
C CYS A 237 5.14 -3.33 21.13
N SER A 238 5.86 -2.55 20.30
CA SER A 238 6.81 -1.55 20.79
C SER A 238 6.83 -0.32 19.88
N PRO A 239 5.99 0.70 20.13
CA PRO A 239 5.91 1.87 19.26
C PRO A 239 7.21 2.68 19.20
N ALA A 240 7.92 2.76 20.33
CA ALA A 240 9.16 3.53 20.46
C ALA A 240 10.36 2.89 19.75
N THR A 241 10.36 1.57 19.56
CA THR A 241 11.51 0.82 19.00
C THR A 241 11.14 -0.01 17.77
N GLY A 242 9.84 -0.11 17.46
CA GLY A 242 9.27 -0.97 16.44
C GLY A 242 9.43 -0.43 15.03
N GLN A 243 9.89 0.82 14.87
CA GLN A 243 10.53 1.26 13.62
C GLN A 243 11.94 0.65 13.50
N SER A 244 11.95 -0.67 13.41
CA SER A 244 13.11 -1.54 13.23
C SER A 244 13.44 -1.70 11.73
N PRO A 245 14.65 -2.17 11.37
CA PRO A 245 14.98 -2.60 10.00
C PRO A 245 13.87 -3.41 9.30
N LEU A 246 13.08 -4.18 10.07
CA LEU A 246 11.94 -4.92 9.53
C LEU A 246 10.90 -4.02 8.84
N THR A 247 10.59 -2.85 9.40
CA THR A 247 9.66 -1.88 8.78
C THR A 247 10.21 -1.36 7.45
N THR A 248 11.52 -1.08 7.40
CA THR A 248 12.22 -0.64 6.18
C THR A 248 12.16 -1.74 5.12
N TYR A 249 12.52 -2.98 5.46
CA TYR A 249 12.45 -4.09 4.52
C TYR A 249 11.03 -4.36 4.03
N ALA A 250 10.03 -4.28 4.91
CA ALA A 250 8.63 -4.45 4.53
C ALA A 250 8.17 -3.39 3.51
N ILE A 251 8.52 -2.12 3.72
CA ILE A 251 8.22 -1.03 2.78
C ILE A 251 8.97 -1.22 1.46
N LEU A 252 10.23 -1.69 1.49
CA LEU A 252 11.00 -1.98 0.27
C LEU A 252 10.38 -3.12 -0.56
N PHE A 253 9.96 -4.21 0.09
CA PHE A 253 9.25 -5.30 -0.60
C PHE A 253 7.93 -4.82 -1.20
N PHE A 254 7.17 -4.00 -0.47
CA PHE A 254 5.96 -3.38 -0.97
C PHE A 254 6.24 -2.44 -2.16
N ALA A 255 7.29 -1.63 -2.09
CA ALA A 255 7.70 -0.75 -3.19
C ALA A 255 8.12 -1.55 -4.43
N ALA A 256 8.83 -2.68 -4.27
CA ALA A 256 9.19 -3.57 -5.36
C ALA A 256 7.95 -4.20 -6.02
N TRP A 257 6.96 -4.58 -5.21
CA TRP A 257 5.67 -5.08 -5.71
C TRP A 257 4.91 -4.02 -6.52
N ILE A 258 4.85 -2.78 -6.01
CA ILE A 258 4.27 -1.65 -6.75
C ILE A 258 5.05 -1.38 -8.03
N LEU A 259 6.39 -1.41 -7.99
CA LEU A 259 7.24 -1.20 -9.17
C LEU A 259 6.88 -2.19 -10.27
N TRP A 260 6.74 -3.47 -9.92
CA TRP A 260 6.33 -4.50 -10.86
C TRP A 260 4.96 -4.20 -11.45
N PHE A 261 3.96 -3.90 -10.63
CA PHE A 261 2.63 -3.52 -11.10
C PHE A 261 2.68 -2.32 -12.06
N SER A 262 3.46 -1.30 -11.71
CA SER A 262 3.63 -0.08 -12.50
C SER A 262 4.22 -0.37 -13.88
N ILE A 263 5.23 -1.24 -13.94
CA ILE A 263 5.83 -1.69 -15.21
C ILE A 263 4.79 -2.43 -16.06
N MET A 264 3.94 -3.27 -15.45
CA MET A 264 2.86 -3.94 -16.18
C MET A 264 1.88 -2.92 -16.78
N LEU A 265 1.49 -1.89 -16.03
CA LEU A 265 0.55 -0.86 -16.50
C LEU A 265 1.13 0.03 -17.59
N VAL A 266 2.40 0.45 -17.46
CA VAL A 266 3.06 1.31 -18.46
C VAL A 266 3.24 0.59 -19.79
N ARG A 267 3.41 -0.73 -19.77
CA ARG A 267 3.53 -1.58 -20.97
C ARG A 267 2.21 -1.83 -21.70
N LEU A 268 1.07 -1.47 -21.14
CA LEU A 268 -0.20 -1.55 -21.85
C LEU A 268 -0.15 -0.63 -23.09
N ARG A 269 -0.12 -1.21 -24.29
CA ARG A 269 -0.21 -0.44 -25.54
C ARG A 269 -1.57 0.26 -25.57
N ALA A 270 -1.57 1.57 -25.79
CA ALA A 270 -2.77 2.21 -26.28
C ALA A 270 -2.94 1.73 -27.73
N GLU A 271 -4.05 1.08 -28.05
CA GLU A 271 -4.43 0.88 -29.44
C GLU A 271 -4.53 2.27 -30.08
N GLU A 272 -3.65 2.53 -31.06
CA GLU A 272 -3.70 3.70 -31.93
C GLU A 272 -4.90 3.59 -32.87
#